data_AF-B2TQG2-F1
#
_entry.id   AF-B2TQG2-F1
#
_cell.length_a   1.000
_cell.length_b   1.000
_cell.length_c   1.000
_cell.angle_alpha   90.00
_cell.angle_beta   90.00
_cell.angle_gamma   90.00
#
_symmetry.space_group_name_H-M   'P 1'
#
loop_
_entity.id
_entity.type
_entity.pdbx_description
1 polymer ?
#
loop_
_entity_poly.entity_id
_entity_poly.type
_entity_poly.pdbx_seq_one_letter_code
_entity_poly.pdbx_strand_id
1 'polypeptide(L)'
;MFNRANKMTALLVAAAAVVSLVPATGVNAAEVKRISSEDGKVYHAVAYKDGQVYIDGELNDKDEAAYYLADGKYNELEKIDSNSAAKAYGEKYVNIEDGDYFVDLTNGKVTDDNVKEDDADDAGAALRKKIKDDTEDRYDEENAKLTRDDDDLDIISGNKFGDVWYETSVEQSKDCDSNGFTSTTKGEFTIYTDAKGNYIDADHNLGTVKVRIAKTEAADATTSSAVKIENTDKVYKEDGQEIKASIKHVRTLGQDSKNIYRYAKLTITADTEIREINGKDVTPGKTKELSVIQKISKDQASGDIDGAKYAKTVYTYVISNDDTKLEKDAEKFYDLIETEKANVTVVNGKLIAYAMKGENKIIAQTASLKTKSGWYYTDCEGQSDEDVDYNKDDSAYAVDVDVDGNLWRIDGGFVYKFDNTDDWDKLYKVDGSMDRLSVYNKDNMVVWNEDDEVYSVIGAKEDKEDEKPEVEVKAGWTQAADGTWTFVKDGVKATGWFQDGANWYLADEAGIMQTGWKTVNGTWYYLASNGAMQTGWIIDNGTWYYADGSGAMQTGWINDNGTWYFCDGSGKMLANTTVNGYVLGANGAWVK
;
A
#
# COMPACT_ATOMS: atom_id res chain seq x y z
N MET A 1 -36.91 21.48 26.04
CA MET A 1 -37.65 20.28 25.58
C MET A 1 -37.90 20.41 24.09
N PHE A 2 -37.03 19.82 23.28
CA PHE A 2 -37.31 19.47 21.90
C PHE A 2 -36.77 18.06 21.69
N ASN A 3 -37.69 17.14 21.43
CA ASN A 3 -37.44 15.71 21.24
C ASN A 3 -36.66 15.49 19.95
N ARG A 4 -35.48 14.86 20.03
CA ARG A 4 -34.86 14.19 18.87
C ARG A 4 -35.41 12.77 18.78
N ALA A 5 -35.96 12.46 17.61
CA ALA A 5 -36.55 11.20 17.26
C ALA A 5 -35.47 10.13 17.01
N ASN A 6 -35.75 8.92 17.49
CA ASN A 6 -35.31 7.59 17.07
C ASN A 6 -33.99 7.50 16.27
N LYS A 7 -32.89 7.19 16.97
CA LYS A 7 -31.77 6.45 16.37
C LYS A 7 -32.22 5.00 16.16
N MET A 8 -32.27 4.57 14.91
CA MET A 8 -32.35 3.15 14.58
C MET A 8 -31.03 2.50 14.99
N THR A 9 -31.10 1.47 15.82
CA THR A 9 -30.00 0.57 16.13
C THR A 9 -29.51 -0.04 14.83
N ALA A 10 -28.33 0.39 14.34
CA ALA A 10 -27.62 -0.33 13.30
C ALA A 10 -27.10 -1.63 13.93
N LEU A 11 -27.53 -2.76 13.38
CA LEU A 11 -26.94 -4.06 13.69
C LEU A 11 -25.47 -4.01 13.24
N LEU A 12 -24.54 -4.35 14.13
CA LEU A 12 -23.17 -4.68 13.76
C LEU A 12 -23.22 -5.77 12.67
N VAL A 13 -22.72 -5.46 11.48
CA VAL A 13 -22.42 -6.46 10.45
C VAL A 13 -20.90 -6.46 10.31
N ALA A 14 -20.25 -7.44 10.94
CA ALA A 14 -18.88 -7.79 10.61
C ALA A 14 -18.84 -8.15 9.11
N ALA A 15 -18.03 -7.42 8.35
CA ALA A 15 -17.94 -7.57 6.90
C ALA A 15 -17.27 -8.89 6.52
N ALA A 16 -18.07 -9.93 6.24
CA ALA A 16 -17.61 -11.11 5.53
C ALA A 16 -17.32 -10.76 4.07
N ALA A 17 -16.04 -10.70 3.69
CA ALA A 17 -15.64 -10.64 2.29
C ALA A 17 -15.77 -12.03 1.64
N VAL A 18 -16.92 -12.36 1.06
CA VAL A 18 -17.04 -13.42 0.05
C VAL A 18 -17.68 -12.83 -1.19
N VAL A 19 -16.87 -12.35 -2.13
CA VAL A 19 -17.35 -12.06 -3.49
C VAL A 19 -17.54 -13.39 -4.22
N SER A 20 -18.79 -13.84 -4.36
CA SER A 20 -19.10 -14.92 -5.29
C SER A 20 -19.10 -14.36 -6.72
N LEU A 21 -18.20 -14.85 -7.57
CA LEU A 21 -18.22 -14.60 -9.00
C LEU A 21 -19.46 -15.25 -9.64
N VAL A 22 -20.35 -14.44 -10.21
CA VAL A 22 -21.33 -14.89 -11.21
C VAL A 22 -21.08 -14.13 -12.50
N PRO A 23 -20.72 -14.78 -13.62
CA PRO A 23 -20.63 -14.10 -14.90
C PRO A 23 -21.98 -14.17 -15.62
N ALA A 24 -22.56 -13.02 -15.93
CA ALA A 24 -23.65 -12.93 -16.92
C ALA A 24 -23.65 -11.58 -17.64
N THR A 25 -22.99 -11.59 -18.81
CA THR A 25 -23.34 -10.90 -20.06
C THR A 25 -24.17 -9.60 -19.99
N GLY A 26 -23.57 -8.50 -20.45
CA GLY A 26 -24.27 -7.42 -21.13
C GLY A 26 -24.18 -6.06 -20.45
N VAL A 27 -23.14 -5.31 -20.81
CA VAL A 27 -22.95 -3.86 -20.58
C VAL A 27 -23.18 -3.40 -19.14
N ASN A 28 -22.15 -3.43 -18.30
CA ASN A 28 -22.19 -2.79 -16.98
C ASN A 28 -21.14 -1.70 -16.87
N ALA A 29 -21.57 -0.53 -16.39
CA ALA A 29 -20.69 0.42 -15.74
C ALA A 29 -19.85 -0.35 -14.72
N ALA A 30 -18.53 -0.11 -14.67
CA ALA A 30 -17.62 -0.86 -13.82
C ALA A 30 -18.18 -0.95 -12.38
N GLU A 31 -18.46 -2.18 -11.91
CA GLU A 31 -18.84 -2.40 -10.52
C GLU A 31 -17.60 -2.14 -9.66
N VAL A 32 -17.50 -0.93 -9.13
CA VAL A 32 -16.42 -0.50 -8.22
C VAL A 32 -16.50 -1.32 -6.93
N LYS A 33 -15.36 -1.77 -6.39
CA LYS A 33 -15.34 -2.54 -5.13
C LYS A 33 -15.83 -1.65 -3.99
N ARG A 34 -16.92 -2.06 -3.33
CA ARG A 34 -17.44 -1.37 -2.14
C ARG A 34 -16.65 -1.80 -0.90
N ILE A 35 -16.28 -0.82 -0.10
CA ILE A 35 -15.59 -1.00 1.17
C ILE A 35 -16.57 -0.67 2.29
N SER A 36 -16.63 -1.53 3.30
CA SER A 36 -17.42 -1.29 4.51
C SER A 36 -16.73 -0.29 5.41
N SER A 37 -17.52 0.50 6.12
CA SER A 37 -17.05 1.45 7.11
C SER A 37 -17.16 0.90 8.52
N GLU A 38 -16.32 1.43 9.41
CA GLU A 38 -16.33 1.23 10.85
C GLU A 38 -16.64 2.58 11.52
N ASP A 39 -17.37 2.53 12.63
CA ASP A 39 -17.61 3.70 13.48
C ASP A 39 -16.31 4.02 14.25
N GLY A 40 -15.97 5.30 14.40
CA GLY A 40 -14.81 5.72 15.18
C GLY A 40 -14.17 6.98 14.64
N LYS A 41 -13.61 7.77 15.55
CA LYS A 41 -12.96 9.03 15.25
C LYS A 41 -11.48 8.82 15.00
N VAL A 42 -11.00 9.05 13.77
CA VAL A 42 -9.58 8.93 13.42
C VAL A 42 -8.98 10.32 13.25
N TYR A 43 -7.94 10.64 14.01
CA TYR A 43 -7.20 11.90 13.90
C TYR A 43 -6.09 11.77 12.84
N HIS A 44 -5.28 10.72 12.96
CA HIS A 44 -4.16 10.46 12.06
C HIS A 44 -4.01 8.97 11.75
N ALA A 45 -3.64 8.64 10.52
CA ALA A 45 -3.34 7.27 10.14
C ALA A 45 -2.19 7.18 9.13
N VAL A 46 -1.35 6.17 9.29
CA VAL A 46 -0.28 5.81 8.35
C VAL A 46 -0.40 4.34 7.98
N ALA A 47 -0.86 4.09 6.75
CA ALA A 47 -0.93 2.74 6.19
C ALA A 47 0.47 2.19 5.87
N TYR A 48 0.65 0.89 6.09
CA TYR A 48 1.86 0.14 5.77
C TYR A 48 1.51 -1.20 5.10
N LYS A 49 2.52 -1.98 4.70
CA LYS A 49 2.32 -3.28 4.05
C LYS A 49 1.61 -4.29 4.95
N ASP A 50 1.10 -5.36 4.33
CA ASP A 50 0.55 -6.54 5.01
C ASP A 50 -0.61 -6.25 5.97
N GLY A 51 -1.38 -5.18 5.70
CA GLY A 51 -2.50 -4.72 6.50
C GLY A 51 -2.10 -3.98 7.78
N GLN A 52 -0.82 -3.63 7.92
CA GLN A 52 -0.31 -2.94 9.09
C GLN A 52 -0.62 -1.45 9.02
N VAL A 53 -1.03 -0.85 10.13
CA VAL A 53 -1.43 0.56 10.19
C VAL A 53 -1.02 1.16 11.53
N TYR A 54 -0.45 2.36 11.52
CA TYR A 54 -0.51 3.27 12.67
C TYR A 54 -1.81 4.06 12.58
N ILE A 55 -2.58 4.12 13.65
CA ILE A 55 -3.86 4.83 13.70
C ILE A 55 -4.05 5.46 15.08
N ASP A 56 -4.30 6.74 15.10
CA ASP A 56 -4.52 7.55 16.29
C ASP A 56 -5.97 8.05 16.27
N GLY A 57 -6.73 7.72 17.32
CA GLY A 57 -8.17 7.94 17.33
C GLY A 57 -8.93 7.36 18.52
N GLU A 58 -10.21 7.71 18.59
CA GLU A 58 -11.23 7.05 19.42
C GLU A 58 -11.96 6.02 18.54
N LEU A 59 -11.41 4.81 18.47
CA LEU A 59 -11.93 3.73 17.61
C LEU A 59 -13.10 3.00 18.27
N ASN A 60 -13.97 2.33 17.50
CA ASN A 60 -15.12 1.62 18.06
C ASN A 60 -14.71 0.64 19.18
N ASP A 61 -15.38 0.75 20.33
CA ASP A 61 -15.15 -0.03 21.53
C ASP A 61 -13.69 0.04 22.06
N LYS A 62 -12.96 1.13 21.79
CA LYS A 62 -11.61 1.40 22.30
C LYS A 62 -11.52 2.78 22.92
N ASP A 63 -10.53 2.96 23.79
CA ASP A 63 -10.22 4.26 24.37
C ASP A 63 -9.56 5.17 23.32
N GLU A 64 -9.57 6.47 23.57
CA GLU A 64 -8.83 7.44 22.74
C GLU A 64 -7.32 7.23 22.93
N ALA A 65 -6.64 6.74 21.90
CA ALA A 65 -5.20 6.48 21.94
C ALA A 65 -4.60 6.29 20.53
N ALA A 66 -3.27 6.22 20.46
CA ALA A 66 -2.56 5.70 19.30
C ALA A 66 -2.50 4.17 19.33
N TYR A 67 -2.74 3.55 18.19
CA TYR A 67 -2.76 2.10 17.99
C TYR A 67 -1.87 1.68 16.83
N TYR A 68 -1.26 0.52 16.99
CA TYR A 68 -0.66 -0.26 15.91
C TYR A 68 -1.57 -1.44 15.56
N LEU A 69 -2.22 -1.36 14.40
CA LEU A 69 -2.99 -2.46 13.83
C LEU A 69 -2.05 -3.44 13.13
N ALA A 70 -2.04 -4.69 13.59
CA ALA A 70 -1.36 -5.80 12.93
C ALA A 70 -2.12 -7.10 13.15
N ASP A 71 -2.19 -7.94 12.12
CA ASP A 71 -2.88 -9.22 12.16
C ASP A 71 -4.35 -9.12 12.65
N GLY A 72 -5.01 -8.01 12.29
CA GLY A 72 -6.40 -7.70 12.65
C GLY A 72 -6.60 -7.13 14.04
N LYS A 73 -5.53 -7.01 14.84
CA LYS A 73 -5.58 -6.53 16.22
C LYS A 73 -5.01 -5.14 16.35
N TYR A 74 -5.75 -4.27 17.04
CA TYR A 74 -5.29 -2.95 17.45
C TYR A 74 -4.51 -3.09 18.77
N ASN A 75 -3.23 -2.76 18.74
CA ASN A 75 -2.36 -2.75 19.91
C ASN A 75 -2.12 -1.31 20.32
N GLU A 76 -2.55 -0.93 21.52
CA GLU A 76 -2.35 0.42 22.06
C GLU A 76 -0.86 0.75 22.22
N LEU A 77 -0.48 1.99 21.93
CA LEU A 77 0.87 2.52 22.02
C LEU A 77 0.98 3.50 23.21
N GLU A 78 1.21 2.97 24.42
CA GLU A 78 1.14 3.68 25.72
C GLU A 78 1.98 4.98 25.87
N LYS A 79 2.91 5.27 24.95
CA LYS A 79 3.83 6.43 25.04
C LYS A 79 3.42 7.62 24.17
N ILE A 80 2.44 7.43 23.29
CA ILE A 80 2.07 8.42 22.29
C ILE A 80 0.80 9.10 22.77
N ASP A 81 0.84 10.42 22.89
CA ASP A 81 -0.37 11.19 23.18
C ASP A 81 -1.31 11.14 21.97
N SER A 82 -2.62 11.14 22.24
CA SER A 82 -3.63 11.16 21.17
C SER A 82 -3.61 12.50 20.43
N ASN A 83 -4.05 12.48 19.17
CA ASN A 83 -4.09 13.62 18.26
C ASN A 83 -2.69 14.21 17.96
N SER A 84 -1.67 13.34 17.96
CA SER A 84 -0.29 13.71 17.68
C SER A 84 0.03 13.57 16.20
N ALA A 85 0.60 14.63 15.61
CA ALA A 85 0.91 14.68 14.19
C ALA A 85 1.80 13.50 13.77
N ALA A 86 1.40 12.77 12.74
CA ALA A 86 2.06 11.53 12.32
C ALA A 86 2.42 11.55 10.82
N LYS A 87 3.67 11.23 10.48
CA LYS A 87 4.15 11.18 9.10
C LYS A 87 5.07 9.99 8.86
N ALA A 88 4.98 9.35 7.69
CA ALA A 88 5.91 8.29 7.31
C ALA A 88 7.36 8.83 7.25
N TYR A 89 8.30 8.05 7.77
CA TYR A 89 9.74 8.36 7.76
C TYR A 89 10.59 7.10 7.54
N GLY A 90 11.65 7.24 6.75
CA GLY A 90 12.54 6.13 6.38
C GLY A 90 11.76 4.94 5.81
N GLU A 91 12.32 3.74 5.90
CA GLU A 91 11.73 2.53 5.27
C GLU A 91 10.53 1.92 6.01
N LYS A 92 10.31 2.32 7.27
CA LYS A 92 9.39 1.61 8.17
C LYS A 92 8.85 2.42 9.33
N TYR A 93 9.28 3.66 9.51
CA TYR A 93 8.89 4.43 10.69
C TYR A 93 7.72 5.36 10.41
N VAL A 94 6.97 5.66 11.46
CA VAL A 94 6.14 6.86 11.55
C VAL A 94 6.83 7.79 12.53
N ASN A 95 7.13 9.00 12.09
CA ASN A 95 7.56 10.11 12.94
C ASN A 95 6.32 10.78 13.56
N ILE A 96 6.31 10.86 14.88
CA ILE A 96 5.22 11.39 15.72
C ILE A 96 5.73 12.62 16.47
N GLU A 97 4.88 13.63 16.67
CA GLU A 97 5.22 14.85 17.43
C GLU A 97 6.46 15.58 16.88
N ASP A 98 6.61 15.57 15.56
CA ASP A 98 7.73 16.20 14.83
C ASP A 98 9.14 15.72 15.24
N GLY A 99 9.28 14.58 15.92
CA GLY A 99 10.56 13.95 16.24
C GLY A 99 10.65 13.33 17.63
N ASP A 100 9.67 13.59 18.49
CA ASP A 100 9.70 13.10 19.88
C ASP A 100 9.56 11.57 19.97
N TYR A 101 8.81 10.96 19.05
CA TYR A 101 8.66 9.50 18.99
C TYR A 101 8.65 8.95 17.56
N PHE A 102 9.15 7.72 17.43
CA PHE A 102 9.06 6.94 16.19
C PHE A 102 8.39 5.58 16.44
N VAL A 103 7.50 5.19 15.54
CA VAL A 103 6.85 3.86 15.56
C VAL A 103 7.40 3.01 14.41
N ASP A 104 8.02 1.87 14.71
CA ASP A 104 8.45 0.89 13.72
C ASP A 104 7.26 0.03 13.26
N LEU A 105 6.72 0.31 12.07
CA LEU A 105 5.54 -0.38 11.51
C LEU A 105 5.79 -1.86 11.19
N THR A 106 7.02 -2.35 11.25
CA THR A 106 7.30 -3.80 11.10
C THR A 106 6.97 -4.59 12.36
N ASN A 107 6.91 -3.95 13.53
CA ASN A 107 6.76 -4.63 14.82
C ASN A 107 6.01 -3.84 15.90
N GLY A 108 5.54 -2.62 15.61
CA GLY A 108 4.77 -1.77 16.53
C GLY A 108 5.57 -1.16 17.67
N LYS A 109 6.91 -1.24 17.66
CA LYS A 109 7.73 -0.67 18.74
C LYS A 109 7.83 0.84 18.62
N VAL A 110 7.63 1.51 19.75
CA VAL A 110 7.87 2.94 19.92
C VAL A 110 9.29 3.17 20.45
N THR A 111 10.02 4.10 19.84
CA THR A 111 11.29 4.62 20.35
C THR A 111 11.19 6.14 20.51
N ASP A 112 11.85 6.67 21.54
CA ASP A 112 12.09 8.10 21.82
C ASP A 112 13.48 8.55 21.33
N ASP A 113 14.21 7.67 20.64
CA ASP A 113 15.41 8.06 19.92
C ASP A 113 15.03 9.02 18.79
N ASN A 114 15.79 10.10 18.62
CA ASN A 114 15.54 11.09 17.58
C ASN A 114 16.06 10.59 16.22
N VAL A 115 15.46 9.51 15.72
CA VAL A 115 15.95 8.72 14.57
C VAL A 115 16.26 9.62 13.38
N LYS A 116 15.41 10.62 13.12
CA LYS A 116 15.58 11.51 11.98
C LYS A 116 16.77 12.47 12.13
N GLU A 117 16.94 13.07 13.31
CA GLU A 117 18.06 13.97 13.59
C GLU A 117 19.36 13.17 13.64
N ASP A 118 19.38 12.02 14.32
CA ASP A 118 20.52 11.12 14.39
C ASP A 118 20.99 10.67 12.99
N ASP A 119 20.05 10.28 12.12
CA ASP A 119 20.36 9.89 10.74
C ASP A 119 20.98 11.06 9.94
N ALA A 120 20.48 12.29 10.13
CA ALA A 120 21.02 13.49 9.47
C ALA A 120 22.41 13.88 10.02
N ASP A 121 22.60 13.83 11.33
CA ASP A 121 23.86 14.12 12.00
C ASP A 121 24.96 13.15 11.58
N ASP A 122 24.64 11.85 11.55
CA ASP A 122 25.55 10.80 11.09
C ASP A 122 25.89 10.99 9.61
N ALA A 123 24.90 11.31 8.76
CA ALA A 123 25.11 11.61 7.35
C ALA A 123 26.05 12.81 7.16
N GLY A 124 25.79 13.91 7.87
CA GLY A 124 26.57 15.14 7.79
C GLY A 124 27.99 14.95 8.31
N ALA A 125 28.17 14.24 9.42
CA ALA A 125 29.48 13.89 9.96
C ALA A 125 30.29 13.00 9.01
N ALA A 126 29.64 11.99 8.41
CA ALA A 126 30.27 11.11 7.44
C ALA A 126 30.63 11.84 6.14
N LEU A 127 29.76 12.72 5.65
CA LEU A 127 29.97 13.55 4.47
C LEU A 127 31.18 14.47 4.66
N ARG A 128 31.22 15.24 5.76
CA ARG A 128 32.34 16.12 6.13
C ARG A 128 33.67 15.42 6.07
N LYS A 129 33.73 14.22 6.67
CA LYS A 129 34.96 13.45 6.74
C LYS A 129 35.44 13.06 5.35
N LYS A 130 34.55 12.59 4.48
CA LYS A 130 34.91 12.18 3.11
C LYS A 130 35.32 13.37 2.24
N ILE A 131 34.64 14.50 2.37
CA ILE A 131 35.02 15.73 1.64
C ILE A 131 36.42 16.20 2.09
N LYS A 132 36.68 16.26 3.39
CA LYS A 132 37.97 16.71 3.91
C LYS A 132 39.15 15.81 3.55
N ASP A 133 38.90 14.51 3.39
CA ASP A 133 39.96 13.53 3.16
C ASP A 133 40.34 13.38 1.67
N ASP A 134 39.46 13.76 0.72
CA ASP A 134 39.53 13.22 -0.65
C ASP A 134 38.98 14.15 -1.75
N THR A 135 39.21 15.47 -1.70
CA THR A 135 38.66 16.38 -2.74
C THR A 135 39.66 17.34 -3.40
N GLU A 136 40.97 17.08 -3.34
CA GLU A 136 42.04 17.78 -4.11
C GLU A 136 41.77 19.27 -4.45
N ASP A 137 41.39 20.10 -3.48
CA ASP A 137 41.03 21.52 -3.66
C ASP A 137 39.85 21.79 -4.63
N ARG A 138 38.91 20.86 -4.82
CA ARG A 138 37.64 21.08 -5.53
C ARG A 138 36.71 21.99 -4.73
N TYR A 139 36.64 21.75 -3.42
CA TYR A 139 35.75 22.43 -2.49
C TYR A 139 36.53 23.35 -1.55
N ASP A 140 35.88 24.42 -1.10
CA ASP A 140 36.41 25.26 -0.04
C ASP A 140 36.27 24.50 1.29
N GLU A 141 37.34 23.85 1.75
CA GLU A 141 37.33 23.05 2.98
C GLU A 141 37.05 23.88 4.25
N GLU A 142 37.22 25.21 4.20
CA GLU A 142 36.93 26.10 5.34
C GLU A 142 35.48 26.59 5.34
N ASN A 143 34.83 26.68 4.18
CA ASN A 143 33.46 27.21 3.99
C ASN A 143 32.45 26.19 3.43
N ALA A 144 32.84 24.93 3.24
CA ALA A 144 31.88 23.86 2.99
C ALA A 144 30.84 23.95 4.13
N LYS A 145 29.60 24.33 3.78
CA LYS A 145 28.44 24.48 4.67
C LYS A 145 28.06 23.12 5.25
N LEU A 146 28.95 22.64 6.09
CA LEU A 146 28.78 21.50 6.94
C LEU A 146 29.08 22.04 8.34
N THR A 147 28.42 23.15 8.68
CA THR A 147 28.29 23.56 10.06
C THR A 147 27.74 22.36 10.84
N ARG A 148 28.04 22.28 12.13
CA ARG A 148 27.77 21.08 12.94
C ARG A 148 26.29 20.90 13.24
N ASP A 149 25.43 21.53 12.45
CA ASP A 149 24.04 21.77 12.72
C ASP A 149 23.23 20.97 11.68
N ASP A 150 22.16 20.36 12.16
CA ASP A 150 21.15 19.55 11.47
C ASP A 150 20.46 20.28 10.30
N ASP A 151 20.51 21.61 10.31
CA ASP A 151 19.94 22.50 9.29
C ASP A 151 20.66 22.47 7.92
N ASP A 152 21.81 21.80 7.79
CA ASP A 152 22.61 21.78 6.55
C ASP A 152 22.23 20.67 5.55
N LEU A 153 21.37 19.72 5.93
CA LEU A 153 20.96 18.58 5.10
C LEU A 153 19.44 18.52 4.87
N ASP A 154 19.02 18.83 3.65
CA ASP A 154 17.62 18.74 3.25
C ASP A 154 17.26 17.33 2.80
N ILE A 155 16.26 16.69 3.41
CA ILE A 155 15.76 15.38 2.94
C ILE A 155 15.17 15.52 1.54
N ILE A 156 15.67 14.72 0.61
CA ILE A 156 15.13 14.63 -0.75
C ILE A 156 13.79 13.90 -0.72
N SER A 157 12.73 14.58 -1.14
CA SER A 157 11.40 13.96 -1.30
C SER A 157 11.47 12.73 -2.19
N GLY A 158 10.84 11.64 -1.76
CA GLY A 158 10.83 10.37 -2.49
C GLY A 158 9.54 9.62 -2.26
N ASN A 159 9.41 8.46 -2.91
CA ASN A 159 8.29 7.57 -2.66
C ASN A 159 8.27 7.16 -1.17
N LYS A 160 7.07 7.01 -0.61
CA LYS A 160 6.91 6.61 0.80
C LYS A 160 7.71 5.36 1.09
N PHE A 161 8.27 5.28 2.29
CA PHE A 161 9.02 4.12 2.76
C PHE A 161 10.25 3.75 1.91
N GLY A 162 10.82 4.72 1.18
CA GLY A 162 12.07 4.58 0.44
C GLY A 162 13.32 4.99 1.24
N ASP A 163 14.49 4.77 0.63
CA ASP A 163 15.78 5.19 1.20
C ASP A 163 15.83 6.71 1.44
N VAL A 164 16.37 7.10 2.60
CA VAL A 164 16.61 8.51 2.91
C VAL A 164 17.90 8.98 2.22
N TRP A 165 17.77 10.05 1.45
CA TRP A 165 18.87 10.79 0.85
C TRP A 165 18.71 12.26 1.18
N TYR A 166 19.84 12.95 1.26
CA TYR A 166 19.92 14.35 1.62
C TYR A 166 20.56 15.16 0.49
N GLU A 167 20.13 16.41 0.37
CA GLU A 167 20.71 17.44 -0.48
C GLU A 167 21.41 18.49 0.38
N THR A 168 22.54 18.98 -0.12
CA THR A 168 23.22 20.16 0.44
C THR A 168 24.04 20.85 -0.66
N SER A 169 24.70 21.95 -0.33
CA SER A 169 25.60 22.65 -1.25
C SER A 169 26.97 22.90 -0.61
N VAL A 170 28.01 22.81 -1.44
CA VAL A 170 29.40 23.03 -1.02
C VAL A 170 30.04 24.09 -1.89
N GLU A 171 30.59 25.13 -1.27
CA GLU A 171 31.28 26.21 -1.98
C GLU A 171 32.52 25.66 -2.69
N GLN A 172 32.79 26.13 -3.90
CA GLN A 172 34.02 25.79 -4.61
C GLN A 172 35.26 26.33 -3.92
N SER A 173 36.38 25.65 -4.10
CA SER A 173 37.69 26.22 -3.79
C SER A 173 38.02 27.43 -4.67
N LYS A 174 38.84 28.34 -4.15
CA LYS A 174 39.38 29.50 -4.88
C LYS A 174 40.21 29.10 -6.11
N ASP A 175 40.77 27.89 -6.11
CA ASP A 175 41.66 27.39 -7.16
C ASP A 175 40.92 26.46 -8.15
N CYS A 176 39.62 26.21 -7.92
CA CYS A 176 38.76 25.40 -8.78
C CYS A 176 38.03 26.28 -9.82
N ASP A 177 38.26 25.99 -11.12
CA ASP A 177 37.61 26.63 -12.26
C ASP A 177 36.71 25.61 -13.00
N SER A 178 35.64 25.17 -12.33
CA SER A 178 34.68 24.16 -12.84
C SER A 178 33.26 24.72 -12.92
N ASN A 179 32.39 24.10 -13.71
CA ASN A 179 30.97 24.44 -13.83
C ASN A 179 30.69 25.91 -14.20
N GLY A 180 31.58 26.49 -15.02
CA GLY A 180 31.52 27.90 -15.41
C GLY A 180 31.86 28.87 -14.29
N PHE A 181 32.25 28.37 -13.12
CA PHE A 181 32.73 29.17 -12.03
C PHE A 181 34.22 29.50 -12.17
N THR A 182 34.64 30.53 -11.47
CA THR A 182 36.04 30.98 -11.44
C THR A 182 36.39 31.51 -10.06
N SER A 183 37.68 31.71 -9.78
CA SER A 183 38.14 32.45 -8.58
C SER A 183 37.41 33.79 -8.32
N THR A 184 36.88 34.44 -9.37
CA THR A 184 36.12 35.70 -9.26
C THR A 184 34.61 35.55 -9.31
N THR A 185 34.12 34.43 -9.82
CA THR A 185 32.69 34.08 -9.97
C THR A 185 32.45 32.78 -9.23
N LYS A 186 32.71 32.81 -7.92
CA LYS A 186 32.51 31.68 -7.02
C LYS A 186 31.07 31.13 -7.12
N GLY A 187 30.93 29.83 -7.04
CA GLY A 187 29.67 29.11 -6.98
C GLY A 187 29.66 28.01 -5.92
N GLU A 188 28.51 27.38 -5.81
CA GLU A 188 28.28 26.22 -4.95
C GLU A 188 27.93 25.02 -5.83
N PHE A 189 28.50 23.86 -5.51
CA PHE A 189 28.15 22.58 -6.11
C PHE A 189 27.03 21.92 -5.32
N THR A 190 26.04 21.38 -6.01
CA THR A 190 25.00 20.55 -5.37
C THR A 190 25.58 19.18 -5.03
N ILE A 191 25.42 18.77 -3.77
CA ILE A 191 25.83 17.48 -3.24
C ILE A 191 24.59 16.69 -2.83
N TYR A 192 24.53 15.42 -3.24
CA TYR A 192 23.57 14.47 -2.71
C TYR A 192 24.27 13.40 -1.89
N THR A 193 23.75 13.03 -0.72
CA THR A 193 24.35 12.00 0.14
C THR A 193 23.32 11.05 0.72
N ASP A 194 23.69 9.79 0.91
CA ASP A 194 22.93 8.87 1.76
C ASP A 194 23.23 9.09 3.25
N ALA A 195 22.48 8.41 4.12
CA ALA A 195 22.67 8.43 5.58
C ALA A 195 24.07 7.97 6.05
N LYS A 196 24.87 7.32 5.18
CA LYS A 196 26.24 6.85 5.47
C LYS A 196 27.30 7.80 4.91
N GLY A 197 26.90 8.98 4.47
CA GLY A 197 27.76 9.98 3.86
C GLY A 197 28.27 9.58 2.46
N ASN A 198 27.75 8.54 1.80
CA ASN A 198 28.14 8.24 0.41
C ASN A 198 27.52 9.29 -0.48
N TYR A 199 28.37 10.11 -1.09
CA TYR A 199 27.94 11.34 -1.72
C TYR A 199 28.25 11.42 -3.21
N ILE A 200 27.55 12.32 -3.88
CA ILE A 200 27.67 12.62 -5.29
C ILE A 200 27.77 14.12 -5.48
N ASP A 201 28.84 14.57 -6.13
CA ASP A 201 28.85 15.84 -6.86
C ASP A 201 27.88 15.74 -8.05
N ALA A 202 26.77 16.46 -7.96
CA ALA A 202 25.69 16.38 -8.92
C ALA A 202 25.91 17.26 -10.16
N ASP A 203 26.93 18.13 -10.13
CA ASP A 203 27.12 19.17 -11.14
C ASP A 203 28.19 18.85 -12.17
N HIS A 204 29.11 17.91 -11.87
CA HIS A 204 30.12 17.45 -12.82
C HIS A 204 29.53 16.75 -14.06
N ASN A 205 28.81 15.65 -13.86
CA ASN A 205 28.43 14.72 -14.92
C ASN A 205 27.15 15.17 -15.63
N LEU A 206 27.22 15.43 -16.94
CA LEU A 206 26.08 15.82 -17.77
C LEU A 206 25.51 14.64 -18.57
N GLY A 207 26.14 13.47 -18.49
CA GLY A 207 25.86 12.33 -19.34
C GLY A 207 26.44 12.52 -20.74
N THR A 208 25.57 12.62 -21.74
CA THR A 208 25.98 13.00 -23.09
C THR A 208 25.02 14.04 -23.64
N VAL A 209 25.53 15.25 -23.81
CA VAL A 209 24.85 16.35 -24.48
C VAL A 209 25.45 16.52 -25.87
N LYS A 210 24.65 16.37 -26.91
CA LYS A 210 25.08 16.61 -28.30
C LYS A 210 24.85 18.07 -28.65
N VAL A 211 25.88 18.78 -29.10
CA VAL A 211 25.78 20.18 -29.51
C VAL A 211 26.22 20.32 -30.95
N ARG A 212 25.42 21.02 -31.77
CA ARG A 212 25.79 21.39 -33.13
C ARG A 212 26.12 22.87 -33.20
N ILE A 213 27.29 23.19 -33.74
CA ILE A 213 27.79 24.57 -33.88
C ILE A 213 28.10 24.90 -35.34
N ALA A 214 28.11 26.19 -35.68
CA ALA A 214 28.60 26.66 -36.98
C ALA A 214 30.11 26.39 -37.11
N LYS A 215 30.56 25.98 -38.31
CA LYS A 215 31.98 25.63 -38.53
C LYS A 215 32.96 26.81 -38.47
N THR A 216 32.46 28.03 -38.64
CA THR A 216 33.28 29.25 -38.66
C THR A 216 32.56 30.39 -37.95
N GLU A 217 33.30 31.42 -37.56
CA GLU A 217 32.75 32.65 -36.97
C GLU A 217 32.02 33.55 -38.00
N ALA A 218 32.01 33.16 -39.28
CA ALA A 218 31.36 33.95 -40.32
C ALA A 218 29.85 34.01 -40.07
N ALA A 219 29.29 35.22 -40.06
CA ALA A 219 27.87 35.46 -39.81
C ALA A 219 26.92 34.77 -40.82
N ASP A 220 27.44 34.32 -41.97
CA ASP A 220 26.72 33.61 -43.03
C ASP A 220 27.09 32.12 -43.12
N ALA A 221 27.78 31.55 -42.11
CA ALA A 221 28.18 30.16 -42.13
C ALA A 221 26.98 29.25 -42.41
N THR A 222 27.00 28.48 -43.49
CA THR A 222 25.89 27.57 -43.85
C THR A 222 26.12 26.14 -43.35
N THR A 223 27.35 25.83 -42.94
CA THR A 223 27.75 24.49 -42.51
C THR A 223 27.90 24.41 -41.00
N SER A 224 27.74 23.19 -40.47
CA SER A 224 27.83 22.92 -39.03
C SER A 224 28.47 21.57 -38.74
N SER A 225 28.89 21.38 -37.50
CA SER A 225 29.52 20.16 -36.96
C SER A 225 28.98 19.89 -35.56
N ALA A 226 29.11 18.64 -35.11
CA ALA A 226 28.51 18.19 -33.86
C ALA A 226 29.57 17.65 -32.90
N VAL A 227 29.51 18.09 -31.65
CA VAL A 227 30.39 17.68 -30.55
C VAL A 227 29.56 17.03 -29.45
N LYS A 228 30.15 16.08 -28.72
CA LYS A 228 29.57 15.52 -27.51
C LYS A 228 30.24 16.16 -26.30
N ILE A 229 29.41 16.66 -25.39
CA ILE A 229 29.81 17.26 -24.12
C ILE A 229 29.30 16.33 -23.02
N GLU A 230 30.18 15.96 -22.09
CA GLU A 230 29.89 14.92 -21.09
C GLU A 230 29.94 15.46 -19.66
N ASN A 231 30.62 16.58 -19.44
CA ASN A 231 30.79 17.18 -18.13
C ASN A 231 31.00 18.69 -18.21
N THR A 232 31.03 19.33 -17.05
CA THR A 232 31.13 20.78 -16.88
C THR A 232 32.55 21.32 -16.74
N ASP A 233 33.55 20.44 -16.61
CA ASP A 233 34.93 20.81 -16.28
C ASP A 233 35.81 20.91 -17.54
N LYS A 234 35.45 20.16 -18.60
CA LYS A 234 36.26 20.10 -19.82
C LYS A 234 35.90 21.20 -20.81
N VAL A 235 36.93 21.67 -21.51
CA VAL A 235 36.78 22.45 -22.75
C VAL A 235 36.83 21.48 -23.94
N TYR A 236 35.74 21.44 -24.70
CA TYR A 236 35.60 20.61 -25.90
C TYR A 236 36.01 21.41 -27.12
N LYS A 237 36.50 20.74 -28.17
CA LYS A 237 36.90 21.38 -29.43
C LYS A 237 36.29 20.66 -30.62
N GLU A 238 35.70 21.41 -31.54
CA GLU A 238 35.16 20.91 -32.80
C GLU A 238 35.39 21.94 -33.90
N ASP A 239 35.94 21.54 -35.05
CA ASP A 239 36.36 22.45 -36.13
C ASP A 239 37.23 23.64 -35.64
N GLY A 240 38.04 23.41 -34.60
CA GLY A 240 38.92 24.42 -34.00
C GLY A 240 38.23 25.44 -33.09
N GLN A 241 36.91 25.31 -32.88
CA GLN A 241 36.12 26.15 -31.98
C GLN A 241 36.04 25.51 -30.60
N GLU A 242 36.14 26.31 -29.54
CA GLU A 242 35.95 25.85 -28.17
C GLU A 242 34.47 25.85 -27.78
N ILE A 243 34.09 24.84 -27.00
CA ILE A 243 32.74 24.65 -26.46
C ILE A 243 32.86 24.27 -24.99
N LYS A 244 32.09 24.92 -24.12
CA LYS A 244 32.01 24.62 -22.69
C LYS A 244 30.57 24.48 -22.25
N ALA A 245 30.35 23.79 -21.14
CA ALA A 245 29.05 23.67 -20.50
C ALA A 245 29.13 24.00 -19.02
N SER A 246 28.04 24.56 -18.51
CA SER A 246 27.76 24.66 -17.07
C SER A 246 26.32 24.27 -16.80
N ILE A 247 26.05 23.83 -15.58
CA ILE A 247 24.75 23.44 -15.08
C ILE A 247 24.46 24.23 -13.81
N LYS A 248 23.29 24.84 -13.75
CA LYS A 248 22.80 25.48 -12.52
C LYS A 248 21.65 24.65 -11.97
N HIS A 249 21.82 24.16 -10.75
CA HIS A 249 20.72 23.57 -9.99
C HIS A 249 19.62 24.62 -9.77
N VAL A 250 18.37 24.23 -10.01
CA VAL A 250 17.20 25.07 -9.69
C VAL A 250 16.35 24.45 -8.60
N ARG A 251 16.06 23.14 -8.71
CA ARG A 251 15.25 22.41 -7.74
C ARG A 251 15.45 20.90 -7.85
N THR A 252 15.61 20.21 -6.73
CA THR A 252 15.43 18.74 -6.68
C THR A 252 13.93 18.43 -6.74
N LEU A 253 13.54 17.57 -7.68
CA LEU A 253 12.14 17.19 -7.91
C LEU A 253 11.75 15.98 -7.06
N GLY A 254 12.68 15.05 -6.87
CA GLY A 254 12.48 13.91 -5.99
C GLY A 254 13.38 12.73 -6.35
N GLN A 255 13.10 11.55 -5.82
CA GLN A 255 13.91 10.36 -6.02
C GLN A 255 13.10 9.06 -6.16
N ASP A 256 13.72 8.07 -6.82
CA ASP A 256 13.35 6.66 -6.74
C ASP A 256 14.47 5.83 -6.07
N SER A 257 14.33 4.51 -6.01
CA SER A 257 15.33 3.62 -5.39
C SER A 257 16.72 3.66 -6.05
N LYS A 258 16.87 4.24 -7.25
CA LYS A 258 18.11 4.22 -8.03
C LYS A 258 18.61 5.59 -8.45
N ASN A 259 17.73 6.59 -8.51
CA ASN A 259 18.04 7.89 -9.11
C ASN A 259 17.41 9.03 -8.33
N ILE A 260 18.08 10.16 -8.38
CA ILE A 260 17.58 11.47 -7.99
C ILE A 260 17.25 12.24 -9.27
N TYR A 261 16.16 12.99 -9.24
CA TYR A 261 15.66 13.78 -10.36
C TYR A 261 15.67 15.25 -9.98
N ARG A 262 16.28 16.08 -10.83
CA ARG A 262 16.32 17.54 -10.60
C ARG A 262 15.94 18.32 -11.84
N TYR A 263 15.40 19.50 -11.60
CA TYR A 263 15.23 20.56 -12.58
C TYR A 263 16.45 21.49 -12.54
N ALA A 264 17.06 21.72 -13.71
CA ALA A 264 18.28 22.51 -13.84
C ALA A 264 18.29 23.37 -15.11
N LYS A 265 19.20 24.34 -15.15
CA LYS A 265 19.51 25.15 -16.33
C LYS A 265 20.87 24.75 -16.90
N LEU A 266 20.87 24.13 -18.08
CA LEU A 266 22.08 23.80 -18.83
C LEU A 266 22.48 24.99 -19.70
N THR A 267 23.66 25.53 -19.48
CA THR A 267 24.24 26.59 -20.32
C THR A 267 25.37 26.02 -21.17
N ILE A 268 25.29 26.23 -22.48
CA ILE A 268 26.36 25.93 -23.44
C ILE A 268 26.92 27.25 -23.96
N THR A 269 28.25 27.36 -23.96
CA THR A 269 28.98 28.46 -24.60
C THR A 269 29.89 27.92 -25.70
N ALA A 270 29.99 28.64 -26.82
CA ALA A 270 30.85 28.27 -27.93
C ALA A 270 31.44 29.51 -28.62
N ASP A 271 32.59 29.35 -29.29
CA ASP A 271 33.20 30.43 -30.08
C ASP A 271 32.33 30.85 -31.28
N THR A 272 31.52 29.93 -31.82
CA THR A 272 30.60 30.15 -32.94
C THR A 272 29.14 29.97 -32.53
N GLU A 273 28.22 30.19 -33.48
CA GLU A 273 26.80 30.02 -33.22
C GLU A 273 26.44 28.56 -32.93
N ILE A 274 25.79 28.34 -31.79
CA ILE A 274 25.12 27.09 -31.44
C ILE A 274 23.80 27.03 -32.19
N ARG A 275 23.53 25.89 -32.84
CA ARG A 275 22.36 25.67 -33.70
C ARG A 275 21.41 24.61 -33.17
N GLU A 276 21.96 23.57 -32.56
CA GLU A 276 21.18 22.46 -32.01
C GLU A 276 21.79 22.02 -30.68
N ILE A 277 20.95 21.71 -29.70
CA ILE A 277 21.36 21.05 -28.46
C ILE A 277 20.44 19.86 -28.23
N ASN A 278 21.01 18.66 -28.09
CA ASN A 278 20.29 17.40 -27.94
C ASN A 278 19.19 17.24 -28.99
N GLY A 279 19.51 17.41 -30.28
CA GLY A 279 18.54 17.24 -31.35
C GLY A 279 17.54 18.40 -31.48
N LYS A 280 17.47 19.32 -30.51
CA LYS A 280 16.57 20.48 -30.52
C LYS A 280 17.23 21.69 -31.18
N ASP A 281 16.61 22.21 -32.24
CA ASP A 281 17.01 23.47 -32.84
C ASP A 281 16.87 24.60 -31.81
N VAL A 282 17.90 25.42 -31.71
CA VAL A 282 17.90 26.63 -30.88
C VAL A 282 18.09 27.85 -31.76
N THR A 283 17.53 28.98 -31.34
CA THR A 283 17.85 30.26 -31.98
C THR A 283 19.37 30.41 -32.01
N PRO A 284 20.02 30.73 -33.15
CA PRO A 284 21.48 30.85 -33.20
C PRO A 284 22.07 31.82 -32.18
N GLY A 285 23.28 31.53 -31.71
CA GLY A 285 24.04 32.40 -30.83
C GLY A 285 25.13 31.67 -30.06
N LYS A 286 26.09 32.41 -29.52
CA LYS A 286 27.29 31.86 -28.85
C LYS A 286 27.03 31.30 -27.45
N THR A 287 25.94 31.71 -26.81
CA THR A 287 25.51 31.21 -25.50
C THR A 287 24.06 30.79 -25.57
N LYS A 288 23.75 29.58 -25.09
CA LYS A 288 22.39 29.05 -25.04
C LYS A 288 22.13 28.38 -23.71
N GLU A 289 20.98 28.68 -23.12
CA GLU A 289 20.49 28.07 -21.90
C GLU A 289 19.26 27.21 -22.22
N LEU A 290 19.18 26.02 -21.64
CA LEU A 290 18.02 25.15 -21.71
C LEU A 290 17.58 24.72 -20.31
N SER A 291 16.27 24.76 -20.12
CA SER A 291 15.59 24.04 -19.04
C SER A 291 15.70 22.54 -19.29
N VAL A 292 16.27 21.81 -18.32
CA VAL A 292 16.48 20.37 -18.42
C VAL A 292 16.03 19.67 -17.15
N ILE A 293 15.69 18.39 -17.30
CA ILE A 293 15.55 17.45 -16.21
C ILE A 293 16.78 16.56 -16.23
N GLN A 294 17.46 16.42 -15.10
CA GLN A 294 18.53 15.44 -14.96
C GLN A 294 18.05 14.26 -14.14
N LYS A 295 18.25 13.05 -14.68
CA LYS A 295 18.14 11.79 -13.96
C LYS A 295 19.55 11.37 -13.56
N ILE A 296 19.83 11.41 -12.26
CA ILE A 296 21.15 11.26 -11.68
C ILE A 296 21.17 9.95 -10.90
N SER A 297 22.03 9.01 -11.29
CA SER A 297 22.16 7.74 -10.57
C SER A 297 22.74 7.95 -9.17
N LYS A 298 22.18 7.24 -8.19
CA LYS A 298 22.71 7.12 -6.83
C LYS A 298 24.02 6.32 -6.74
N ASP A 299 24.36 5.56 -7.78
CA ASP A 299 25.65 4.88 -7.86
C ASP A 299 26.76 5.88 -8.16
N GLN A 300 27.90 5.77 -7.46
CA GLN A 300 29.10 6.54 -7.76
C GLN A 300 29.84 5.99 -8.99
N ALA A 301 30.44 6.90 -9.76
CA ALA A 301 31.38 6.54 -10.82
C ALA A 301 32.61 5.83 -10.24
N SER A 302 33.30 5.03 -11.06
CA SER A 302 34.54 4.37 -10.63
C SER A 302 35.72 5.32 -10.51
N GLY A 303 35.66 6.47 -11.19
CA GLY A 303 36.63 7.55 -11.06
C GLY A 303 36.10 8.68 -10.21
N ASP A 304 36.89 9.74 -10.14
CA ASP A 304 36.59 10.97 -9.42
C ASP A 304 36.90 12.19 -10.31
N ILE A 305 36.49 13.36 -9.83
CA ILE A 305 36.85 14.65 -10.37
C ILE A 305 37.50 15.44 -9.24
N ASP A 306 38.81 15.69 -9.37
CA ASP A 306 39.60 16.35 -8.33
C ASP A 306 39.37 15.68 -6.96
N GLY A 307 39.50 14.34 -6.89
CA GLY A 307 39.21 13.51 -5.72
C GLY A 307 37.71 13.27 -5.44
N ALA A 308 36.83 14.20 -5.80
CA ALA A 308 35.41 14.11 -5.48
C ALA A 308 34.66 13.03 -6.29
N LYS A 309 33.77 12.30 -5.60
CA LYS A 309 32.88 11.32 -6.24
C LYS A 309 31.70 12.00 -6.93
N TYR A 310 31.34 11.50 -8.10
CA TYR A 310 30.20 11.97 -8.89
C TYR A 310 29.35 10.79 -9.37
N ALA A 311 28.16 11.08 -9.90
CA ALA A 311 27.22 10.05 -10.33
C ALA A 311 27.77 9.21 -11.49
N LYS A 312 27.61 7.89 -11.40
CA LYS A 312 28.02 6.92 -12.43
C LYS A 312 27.35 7.17 -13.76
N THR A 313 26.09 7.58 -13.75
CA THR A 313 25.32 7.84 -14.96
C THR A 313 24.38 9.01 -14.69
N VAL A 314 24.41 9.96 -15.63
CA VAL A 314 23.46 11.07 -15.69
C VAL A 314 22.82 11.07 -17.07
N TYR A 315 21.52 11.33 -17.13
CA TYR A 315 20.81 11.60 -18.37
C TYR A 315 20.21 13.00 -18.29
N THR A 316 20.52 13.84 -19.27
CA THR A 316 20.06 15.23 -19.34
C THR A 316 18.97 15.37 -20.39
N TYR A 317 17.71 15.42 -19.95
CA TYR A 317 16.53 15.51 -20.79
C TYR A 317 16.14 16.96 -21.02
N VAL A 318 16.09 17.38 -22.28
CA VAL A 318 15.55 18.70 -22.62
C VAL A 318 14.04 18.69 -22.39
N ILE A 319 13.53 19.73 -21.72
CA ILE A 319 12.08 19.95 -21.62
C ILE A 319 11.58 20.43 -22.99
N SER A 320 11.14 19.46 -23.80
CA SER A 320 10.64 19.60 -25.17
C SER A 320 10.14 18.24 -25.65
N ASN A 321 9.21 18.21 -26.61
CA ASN A 321 8.76 16.96 -27.22
C ASN A 321 9.68 16.48 -28.36
N ASP A 322 9.30 15.38 -29.03
CA ASP A 322 10.11 14.64 -30.00
C ASP A 322 10.36 15.35 -31.35
N ASP A 323 9.68 16.49 -31.56
CA ASP A 323 9.72 17.35 -32.74
C ASP A 323 10.36 18.72 -32.45
N THR A 324 11.13 18.85 -31.36
CA THR A 324 12.03 19.99 -31.06
C THR A 324 11.35 21.33 -30.79
N LYS A 325 10.01 21.37 -30.76
CA LYS A 325 9.24 22.55 -30.38
C LYS A 325 8.84 22.47 -28.92
N LEU A 326 8.64 23.63 -28.29
CA LEU A 326 7.91 23.66 -27.03
C LEU A 326 6.43 23.49 -27.40
N GLU A 327 5.92 22.26 -27.31
CA GLU A 327 4.48 22.05 -27.40
C GLU A 327 3.79 22.45 -26.09
N LYS A 328 2.51 22.79 -26.21
CA LYS A 328 1.69 23.35 -25.14
C LYS A 328 1.76 22.52 -23.84
N ASP A 329 1.87 21.19 -23.94
CA ASP A 329 1.88 20.33 -22.76
C ASP A 329 3.26 20.26 -22.08
N ALA A 330 4.37 20.39 -22.83
CA ALA A 330 5.70 20.56 -22.24
C ALA A 330 5.84 21.93 -21.53
N GLU A 331 5.20 22.98 -22.09
CA GLU A 331 5.12 24.30 -21.45
C GLU A 331 4.33 24.26 -20.14
N LYS A 332 3.16 23.60 -20.11
CA LYS A 332 2.40 23.41 -18.87
C LYS A 332 3.17 22.60 -17.82
N PHE A 333 3.86 21.53 -18.23
CA PHE A 333 4.65 20.74 -17.30
C PHE A 333 5.78 21.58 -16.71
N TYR A 334 6.45 22.38 -17.55
CA TYR A 334 7.43 23.35 -17.11
C TYR A 334 6.83 24.37 -16.12
N ASP A 335 5.68 24.95 -16.42
CA ASP A 335 5.00 25.90 -15.54
C ASP A 335 4.64 25.25 -14.19
N LEU A 336 4.18 23.99 -14.18
CA LEU A 336 3.90 23.25 -12.95
C LEU A 336 5.15 23.11 -12.09
N ILE A 337 6.26 22.60 -12.64
CA ILE A 337 7.46 22.33 -11.84
C ILE A 337 8.21 23.60 -11.42
N GLU A 338 8.21 24.64 -12.27
CA GLU A 338 9.03 25.84 -12.08
C GLU A 338 8.25 27.05 -11.56
N THR A 339 7.10 27.35 -12.16
CA THR A 339 6.29 28.54 -11.77
C THR A 339 5.42 28.23 -10.56
N GLU A 340 4.70 27.11 -10.59
CA GLU A 340 3.79 26.69 -9.51
C GLU A 340 4.49 25.92 -8.40
N LYS A 341 5.74 25.51 -8.62
CA LYS A 341 6.54 24.68 -7.70
C LYS A 341 5.76 23.45 -7.22
N ALA A 342 5.00 22.83 -8.13
CA ALA A 342 4.19 21.63 -7.90
C ALA A 342 5.01 20.52 -7.22
N ASN A 343 4.32 19.67 -6.47
CA ASN A 343 4.91 18.44 -5.95
C ASN A 343 5.23 17.51 -7.11
N VAL A 344 6.27 16.69 -6.98
CA VAL A 344 6.64 15.71 -8.00
C VAL A 344 6.85 14.35 -7.33
N THR A 345 6.21 13.33 -7.88
CA THR A 345 6.43 11.93 -7.51
C THR A 345 6.98 11.14 -8.70
N VAL A 346 7.66 10.01 -8.44
CA VAL A 346 8.33 9.20 -9.45
C VAL A 346 7.72 7.81 -9.53
N VAL A 347 7.10 7.50 -10.68
CA VAL A 347 6.48 6.19 -10.94
C VAL A 347 7.16 5.53 -12.13
N ASN A 348 7.83 4.41 -11.90
CA ASN A 348 8.51 3.65 -12.97
C ASN A 348 9.43 4.52 -13.85
N GLY A 349 10.10 5.51 -13.26
CA GLY A 349 10.99 6.45 -13.94
C GLY A 349 10.27 7.55 -14.77
N LYS A 350 8.94 7.65 -14.68
CA LYS A 350 8.17 8.83 -15.10
C LYS A 350 8.07 9.81 -13.94
N LEU A 351 7.97 11.10 -14.27
CA LEU A 351 7.72 12.16 -13.30
C LEU A 351 6.26 12.57 -13.36
N ILE A 352 5.60 12.66 -12.21
CA ILE A 352 4.21 13.13 -12.11
C ILE A 352 4.24 14.41 -11.28
N ALA A 353 4.03 15.54 -11.93
CA ALA A 353 3.89 16.82 -11.26
C ALA A 353 2.43 17.03 -10.88
N TYR A 354 2.15 17.40 -9.64
CA TYR A 354 0.79 17.66 -9.17
C TYR A 354 0.72 18.82 -8.19
N ALA A 355 -0.38 19.57 -8.27
CA ALA A 355 -0.63 20.74 -7.43
C ALA A 355 -2.12 20.86 -7.14
N MET A 356 -2.44 21.33 -5.94
CA MET A 356 -3.82 21.66 -5.55
C MET A 356 -4.15 23.07 -6.03
N LYS A 357 -5.34 23.26 -6.59
CA LYS A 357 -5.84 24.58 -7.02
C LYS A 357 -7.21 24.87 -6.44
N GLY A 358 -7.40 26.10 -5.99
CA GLY A 358 -8.67 26.50 -5.36
C GLY A 358 -8.88 25.76 -4.04
N GLU A 359 -10.13 25.43 -3.72
CA GLU A 359 -10.46 24.67 -2.50
C GLU A 359 -10.64 23.16 -2.75
N ASN A 360 -10.81 22.70 -3.99
CA ASN A 360 -11.30 21.34 -4.24
C ASN A 360 -10.80 20.74 -5.56
N LYS A 361 -9.69 21.21 -6.12
CA LYS A 361 -9.15 20.67 -7.37
C LYS A 361 -7.71 20.21 -7.23
N ILE A 362 -7.42 19.11 -7.92
CA ILE A 362 -6.07 18.63 -8.16
C ILE A 362 -5.75 18.67 -9.65
N ILE A 363 -4.58 19.20 -9.95
CA ILE A 363 -3.95 19.05 -11.26
C ILE A 363 -2.85 18.03 -11.16
N ALA A 364 -2.77 17.15 -12.16
CA ALA A 364 -1.67 16.20 -12.32
C ALA A 364 -1.23 16.15 -13.79
N GLN A 365 0.07 16.02 -14.03
CA GLN A 365 0.61 15.85 -15.37
C GLN A 365 1.85 14.95 -15.35
N THR A 366 1.90 14.03 -16.31
CA THR A 366 3.01 13.08 -16.44
C THR A 366 4.04 13.56 -17.45
N ALA A 367 5.32 13.46 -17.13
CA ALA A 367 6.43 13.54 -18.07
C ALA A 367 7.20 12.22 -18.13
N SER A 368 7.19 11.58 -19.29
CA SER A 368 8.02 10.42 -19.59
C SER A 368 9.40 10.84 -20.07
N LEU A 369 10.45 10.19 -19.57
CA LEU A 369 11.83 10.49 -19.94
C LEU A 369 12.28 9.60 -21.12
N LYS A 370 12.30 10.15 -22.34
CA LYS A 370 12.51 9.40 -23.59
C LYS A 370 13.82 9.73 -24.30
N THR A 371 14.16 8.91 -25.29
CA THR A 371 15.28 9.15 -26.20
C THR A 371 14.92 8.83 -27.64
N LYS A 372 15.41 9.65 -28.58
CA LYS A 372 15.25 9.50 -30.03
C LYS A 372 16.59 9.86 -30.66
N SER A 373 17.12 9.04 -31.56
CA SER A 373 18.41 9.31 -32.25
C SER A 373 19.58 9.69 -31.32
N GLY A 374 19.57 9.16 -30.08
CA GLY A 374 20.59 9.39 -29.06
C GLY A 374 20.62 10.81 -28.48
N TRP A 375 19.50 11.54 -28.49
CA TRP A 375 19.26 12.69 -27.61
C TRP A 375 18.10 12.39 -26.66
N TYR A 376 18.02 13.13 -25.55
CA TYR A 376 17.12 12.85 -24.43
C TYR A 376 16.13 14.00 -24.24
N TYR A 377 14.86 13.67 -24.03
CA TYR A 377 13.77 14.64 -23.94
C TYR A 377 12.60 14.16 -23.09
N THR A 378 11.75 15.10 -22.69
CA THR A 378 10.51 14.83 -21.97
C THR A 378 9.35 14.63 -22.94
N ASP A 379 8.59 13.57 -22.78
CA ASP A 379 7.32 13.39 -23.46
C ASP A 379 6.19 13.58 -22.45
N CYS A 380 5.54 14.74 -22.51
CA CYS A 380 4.55 15.17 -21.52
C CYS A 380 3.15 14.86 -22.00
N GLU A 381 2.38 14.19 -21.15
CA GLU A 381 0.98 13.85 -21.38
C GLU A 381 0.08 15.08 -21.16
N GLY A 382 -1.22 14.92 -21.47
CA GLY A 382 -2.23 15.90 -21.12
C GLY A 382 -2.25 16.20 -19.61
N GLN A 383 -2.63 17.42 -19.26
CA GLN A 383 -2.82 17.81 -17.87
C GLN A 383 -4.24 17.42 -17.43
N SER A 384 -4.32 16.63 -16.36
CA SER A 384 -5.56 16.34 -15.65
C SER A 384 -5.95 17.51 -14.74
N ASP A 385 -7.25 17.79 -14.61
CA ASP A 385 -7.84 18.80 -13.71
C ASP A 385 -9.15 18.25 -13.15
N GLU A 386 -9.08 17.71 -11.95
CA GLU A 386 -10.15 16.92 -11.34
C GLU A 386 -10.52 17.45 -9.96
N ASP A 387 -11.77 17.19 -9.54
CA ASP A 387 -12.22 17.52 -8.19
C ASP A 387 -11.54 16.62 -7.14
N VAL A 388 -11.44 17.09 -5.90
CA VAL A 388 -10.89 16.33 -4.77
C VAL A 388 -11.60 16.79 -3.51
N ASP A 389 -11.91 15.84 -2.62
CA ASP A 389 -12.49 16.14 -1.33
C ASP A 389 -11.48 16.93 -0.47
N TYR A 390 -11.99 17.98 0.16
CA TYR A 390 -11.20 18.94 0.93
C TYR A 390 -11.84 19.16 2.28
N ASN A 391 -11.08 18.85 3.32
CA ASN A 391 -11.44 19.13 4.69
C ASN A 391 -11.07 20.57 5.02
N LYS A 392 -12.07 21.37 5.40
CA LYS A 392 -11.90 22.80 5.65
C LYS A 392 -11.25 23.11 6.99
N ASP A 393 -11.37 22.21 7.95
CA ASP A 393 -10.94 22.46 9.32
C ASP A 393 -9.41 22.30 9.43
N ASP A 394 -8.80 21.33 8.75
CA ASP A 394 -7.32 21.22 8.70
C ASP A 394 -6.70 21.77 7.41
N SER A 395 -7.52 22.33 6.52
CA SER A 395 -7.08 22.82 5.20
C SER A 395 -6.29 21.78 4.38
N ALA A 396 -6.73 20.53 4.43
CA ALA A 396 -6.03 19.40 3.81
C ALA A 396 -6.90 18.68 2.78
N TYR A 397 -6.26 18.30 1.68
CA TYR A 397 -6.85 17.60 0.55
C TYR A 397 -6.77 16.10 0.76
N ALA A 398 -7.79 15.38 0.32
CA ALA A 398 -7.82 13.93 0.30
C ALA A 398 -6.92 13.37 -0.83
N VAL A 399 -5.61 13.67 -0.79
CA VAL A 399 -4.61 13.20 -1.76
C VAL A 399 -3.41 12.61 -1.07
N ASP A 400 -2.89 11.53 -1.66
CA ASP A 400 -1.71 10.86 -1.13
C ASP A 400 -0.88 10.18 -2.23
N VAL A 401 0.37 9.84 -1.90
CA VAL A 401 1.31 9.15 -2.79
C VAL A 401 1.73 7.83 -2.16
N ASP A 402 1.64 6.74 -2.91
CA ASP A 402 1.98 5.40 -2.40
C ASP A 402 3.49 5.06 -2.47
N VAL A 403 3.86 3.87 -2.00
CA VAL A 403 5.25 3.37 -1.98
C VAL A 403 5.89 3.26 -3.38
N ASP A 404 5.06 3.15 -4.42
CA ASP A 404 5.49 3.06 -5.82
C ASP A 404 5.45 4.44 -6.52
N GLY A 405 5.08 5.48 -5.78
CA GLY A 405 4.95 6.86 -6.24
C GLY A 405 3.61 7.18 -6.89
N ASN A 406 2.64 6.26 -6.94
CA ASN A 406 1.37 6.54 -7.61
C ASN A 406 0.56 7.55 -6.79
N LEU A 407 -0.16 8.41 -7.48
CA LEU A 407 -1.00 9.45 -6.89
C LEU A 407 -2.44 8.95 -6.69
N TRP A 408 -3.00 9.24 -5.53
CA TRP A 408 -4.32 8.81 -5.09
C TRP A 408 -5.16 10.01 -4.66
N ARG A 409 -6.47 9.97 -4.88
CA ARG A 409 -7.42 10.98 -4.38
C ARG A 409 -8.74 10.39 -3.93
N ILE A 410 -9.48 11.11 -3.08
CA ILE A 410 -10.91 10.89 -2.84
C ILE A 410 -11.72 12.01 -3.50
N ASP A 411 -12.85 11.65 -4.10
CA ASP A 411 -13.89 12.58 -4.54
C ASP A 411 -15.27 11.90 -4.47
N GLY A 412 -16.20 12.49 -3.73
CA GLY A 412 -17.60 12.05 -3.65
C GLY A 412 -17.77 10.63 -3.08
N GLY A 413 -16.91 10.26 -2.14
CA GLY A 413 -16.85 8.93 -1.54
C GLY A 413 -16.39 7.84 -2.52
N PHE A 414 -15.55 8.19 -3.49
CA PHE A 414 -14.84 7.25 -4.34
C PHE A 414 -13.34 7.49 -4.22
N VAL A 415 -12.56 6.41 -4.16
CA VAL A 415 -11.10 6.47 -4.22
C VAL A 415 -10.64 6.24 -5.65
N TYR A 416 -9.78 7.13 -6.10
CA TYR A 416 -9.19 7.10 -7.44
C TYR A 416 -7.67 6.96 -7.36
N LYS A 417 -7.10 6.31 -8.38
CA LYS A 417 -5.67 6.25 -8.62
C LYS A 417 -5.38 6.89 -9.97
N PHE A 418 -4.41 7.78 -10.04
CA PHE A 418 -3.97 8.33 -11.32
C PHE A 418 -3.35 7.22 -12.19
N ASP A 419 -3.72 7.15 -13.46
CA ASP A 419 -3.26 6.11 -14.38
C ASP A 419 -1.80 6.33 -14.86
N ASN A 420 -1.22 7.47 -14.48
CA ASN A 420 0.09 7.95 -14.89
C ASN A 420 0.17 8.30 -16.39
N THR A 421 -0.95 8.73 -16.97
CA THR A 421 -1.03 9.52 -18.20
C THR A 421 -1.75 10.83 -17.90
N ASP A 422 -3.08 10.82 -17.92
CA ASP A 422 -3.96 11.98 -17.88
C ASP A 422 -5.36 11.68 -17.32
N ASP A 423 -5.64 10.43 -16.91
CA ASP A 423 -6.94 10.00 -16.37
C ASP A 423 -6.80 9.33 -14.99
N TRP A 424 -7.94 9.06 -14.35
CA TRP A 424 -8.01 8.50 -13.00
C TRP A 424 -8.86 7.24 -12.96
N ASP A 425 -8.24 6.12 -12.59
CA ASP A 425 -8.91 4.87 -12.34
C ASP A 425 -9.74 4.96 -11.05
N LYS A 426 -11.06 4.80 -11.19
CA LYS A 426 -11.99 4.67 -10.06
C LYS A 426 -11.95 3.25 -9.50
N LEU A 427 -11.47 3.09 -8.27
CA LEU A 427 -11.15 1.76 -7.71
C LEU A 427 -12.09 1.32 -6.59
N TYR A 428 -12.40 2.23 -5.67
CA TYR A 428 -13.18 1.91 -4.46
C TYR A 428 -14.37 2.85 -4.28
N LYS A 429 -15.49 2.30 -3.79
CA LYS A 429 -16.60 3.08 -3.22
C LYS A 429 -16.49 2.97 -1.70
N VAL A 430 -16.33 4.11 -1.05
CA VAL A 430 -16.23 4.27 0.41
C VAL A 430 -17.43 5.08 0.90
N ASP A 431 -17.48 5.37 2.21
CA ASP A 431 -18.50 6.28 2.74
C ASP A 431 -18.47 7.62 2.00
N GLY A 432 -19.64 8.25 1.88
CA GLY A 432 -19.79 9.52 1.17
C GLY A 432 -19.11 10.70 1.87
N SER A 433 -18.81 10.59 3.17
CA SER A 433 -18.17 11.65 3.95
C SER A 433 -16.64 11.62 3.92
N MET A 434 -16.01 10.51 3.52
CA MET A 434 -14.55 10.34 3.60
C MET A 434 -13.80 11.47 2.88
N ASP A 435 -12.89 12.13 3.60
CA ASP A 435 -12.11 13.28 3.10
C ASP A 435 -10.61 13.19 3.47
N ARG A 436 -10.18 12.02 3.95
CA ARG A 436 -8.79 11.70 4.29
C ARG A 436 -8.42 10.31 3.80
N LEU A 437 -7.15 10.15 3.42
CA LEU A 437 -6.58 8.85 3.10
C LEU A 437 -5.10 8.77 3.44
N SER A 438 -4.68 7.54 3.71
CA SER A 438 -3.28 7.14 3.85
C SER A 438 -3.08 5.85 3.07
N VAL A 439 -2.21 5.88 2.07
CA VAL A 439 -2.02 4.82 1.09
C VAL A 439 -0.60 4.30 1.17
N TYR A 440 -0.47 3.00 1.44
CA TYR A 440 0.78 2.27 1.23
C TYR A 440 0.85 1.71 -0.18
N ASN A 441 -0.24 1.08 -0.63
CA ASN A 441 -0.49 0.66 -2.01
C ASN A 441 -1.99 0.38 -2.20
N LYS A 442 -2.39 -0.11 -3.37
CA LYS A 442 -3.80 -0.40 -3.69
C LYS A 442 -4.48 -1.38 -2.72
N ASP A 443 -3.72 -2.26 -2.07
CA ASP A 443 -4.22 -3.32 -1.20
C ASP A 443 -4.10 -2.96 0.28
N ASN A 444 -3.45 -1.83 0.63
CA ASN A 444 -3.15 -1.41 2.00
C ASN A 444 -3.36 0.11 2.14
N MET A 445 -4.50 0.50 2.70
CA MET A 445 -4.93 1.90 2.79
C MET A 445 -5.86 2.11 3.98
N VAL A 446 -5.84 3.32 4.53
CA VAL A 446 -6.86 3.81 5.47
C VAL A 446 -7.56 4.99 4.82
N VAL A 447 -8.88 5.06 4.93
CA VAL A 447 -9.69 6.25 4.57
C VAL A 447 -10.55 6.61 5.77
N TRP A 448 -10.72 7.90 6.04
CA TRP A 448 -11.50 8.34 7.19
C TRP A 448 -12.15 9.72 6.98
N ASN A 449 -13.10 10.04 7.84
CA ASN A 449 -13.59 11.38 8.11
C ASN A 449 -13.68 11.53 9.63
N GLU A 450 -13.02 12.55 10.17
CA GLU A 450 -12.98 12.80 11.62
C GLU A 450 -14.34 13.22 12.18
N ASP A 451 -15.05 14.13 11.51
CA ASP A 451 -16.29 14.75 11.99
C ASP A 451 -17.50 13.80 11.98
N ASP A 452 -17.56 12.96 10.97
CA ASP A 452 -18.61 11.94 10.82
C ASP A 452 -18.26 10.64 11.54
N GLU A 453 -17.14 10.61 12.27
CA GLU A 453 -16.69 9.49 13.12
C GLU A 453 -16.73 8.16 12.36
N VAL A 454 -16.13 8.14 11.15
CA VAL A 454 -16.17 6.98 10.27
C VAL A 454 -14.83 6.74 9.60
N TYR A 455 -14.40 5.48 9.54
CA TYR A 455 -13.19 5.09 8.84
C TYR A 455 -13.33 3.74 8.13
N SER A 456 -12.34 3.40 7.31
CA SER A 456 -12.22 2.08 6.70
C SER A 456 -10.75 1.70 6.53
N VAL A 457 -10.40 0.48 6.92
CA VAL A 457 -9.06 -0.07 6.67
C VAL A 457 -9.14 -1.12 5.56
N ILE A 458 -8.44 -0.86 4.47
CA ILE A 458 -8.32 -1.76 3.32
C ILE A 458 -7.00 -2.50 3.46
N GLY A 459 -7.05 -3.84 3.46
CA GLY A 459 -5.87 -4.68 3.62
C GLY A 459 -5.69 -5.26 5.02
N ALA A 460 -6.44 -4.77 6.01
CA ALA A 460 -6.47 -5.35 7.34
C ALA A 460 -6.78 -6.85 7.24
N LYS A 461 -5.99 -7.65 7.95
CA LYS A 461 -6.32 -9.07 8.13
C LYS A 461 -7.50 -9.16 9.08
N GLU A 462 -8.34 -10.17 8.90
CA GLU A 462 -9.35 -10.50 9.90
C GLU A 462 -8.65 -10.79 11.23
N ASP A 463 -9.19 -10.21 12.31
CA ASP A 463 -8.74 -10.54 13.65
C ASP A 463 -8.97 -12.03 13.90
N LYS A 464 -7.88 -12.79 13.98
CA LYS A 464 -7.91 -14.23 14.30
C LYS A 464 -7.76 -14.46 15.80
N GLU A 465 -8.21 -13.51 16.63
CA GLU A 465 -8.45 -13.77 18.04
C GLU A 465 -9.62 -14.74 18.17
N ASP A 466 -9.28 -16.01 18.45
CA ASP A 466 -10.19 -17.13 18.74
C ASP A 466 -11.64 -16.85 18.34
N GLU A 467 -11.98 -17.05 17.07
CA GLU A 467 -13.36 -17.16 16.64
C GLU A 467 -14.02 -18.25 17.49
N LYS A 468 -14.67 -17.83 18.58
CA LYS A 468 -15.83 -18.52 19.07
C LYS A 468 -16.87 -18.20 18.00
N PRO A 469 -17.21 -19.16 17.13
CA PRO A 469 -17.91 -18.82 15.91
C PRO A 469 -19.31 -18.35 16.31
N GLU A 470 -19.57 -17.06 16.13
CA GLU A 470 -20.94 -16.57 16.06
C GLU A 470 -21.45 -16.94 14.67
N VAL A 471 -21.72 -18.24 14.51
CA VAL A 471 -22.49 -18.75 13.38
C VAL A 471 -23.85 -18.09 13.51
N GLU A 472 -24.30 -17.38 12.48
CA GLU A 472 -25.71 -17.07 12.31
C GLU A 472 -26.46 -18.41 12.28
N VAL A 473 -26.93 -18.87 13.45
CA VAL A 473 -27.38 -20.25 13.59
C VAL A 473 -28.76 -20.38 12.97
N LYS A 474 -28.79 -20.76 11.69
CA LYS A 474 -30.03 -21.16 11.03
C LYS A 474 -30.67 -22.28 11.85
N ALA A 475 -31.89 -22.04 12.33
CA ALA A 475 -32.68 -23.05 12.99
C ALA A 475 -32.91 -24.25 12.04
N GLY A 476 -32.83 -25.45 12.59
CA GLY A 476 -33.00 -26.71 11.86
C GLY A 476 -31.72 -27.53 11.75
N TRP A 477 -31.74 -28.45 10.79
CA TRP A 477 -30.65 -29.40 10.52
C TRP A 477 -29.55 -28.76 9.68
N THR A 478 -28.30 -28.92 10.09
CA THR A 478 -27.11 -28.50 9.33
C THR A 478 -26.15 -29.68 9.19
N GLN A 479 -25.63 -29.89 7.97
CA GLN A 479 -24.63 -30.92 7.69
C GLN A 479 -23.25 -30.28 7.52
N ALA A 480 -22.25 -30.78 8.23
CA ALA A 480 -20.86 -30.38 8.04
C ALA A 480 -20.23 -31.10 6.83
N ALA A 481 -19.09 -30.60 6.36
CA ALA A 481 -18.39 -31.15 5.19
C ALA A 481 -17.91 -32.60 5.39
N ASP A 482 -17.76 -33.04 6.64
CA ASP A 482 -17.41 -34.42 7.01
C ASP A 482 -18.62 -35.37 7.04
N GLY A 483 -19.82 -34.86 6.74
CA GLY A 483 -21.08 -35.60 6.69
C GLY A 483 -21.83 -35.67 8.01
N THR A 484 -21.31 -35.11 9.11
CA THR A 484 -21.99 -35.07 10.41
C THR A 484 -23.15 -34.08 10.43
N TRP A 485 -24.19 -34.37 11.21
CA TRP A 485 -25.39 -33.55 11.32
C TRP A 485 -25.52 -32.94 12.71
N THR A 486 -25.87 -31.65 12.77
CA THR A 486 -26.28 -30.94 13.98
C THR A 486 -27.70 -30.40 13.83
N PHE A 487 -28.39 -30.20 14.95
CA PHE A 487 -29.72 -29.59 14.97
C PHE A 487 -29.74 -28.40 15.94
N VAL A 488 -30.34 -27.30 15.51
CA VAL A 488 -30.46 -26.08 16.31
C VAL A 488 -31.92 -25.66 16.38
N LYS A 489 -32.41 -25.40 17.59
CA LYS A 489 -33.74 -24.89 17.84
C LYS A 489 -33.67 -23.70 18.78
N ASP A 490 -34.38 -22.63 18.44
CA ASP A 490 -34.43 -21.38 19.23
C ASP A 490 -33.02 -20.82 19.53
N GLY A 491 -32.10 -20.94 18.57
CA GLY A 491 -30.70 -20.50 18.70
C GLY A 491 -29.80 -21.40 19.55
N VAL A 492 -30.33 -22.51 20.08
CA VAL A 492 -29.58 -23.46 20.92
C VAL A 492 -29.33 -24.76 20.16
N LYS A 493 -28.06 -25.18 20.11
CA LYS A 493 -27.65 -26.48 19.57
C LYS A 493 -28.17 -27.61 20.46
N ALA A 494 -28.87 -28.58 19.88
CA ALA A 494 -29.39 -29.73 20.60
C ALA A 494 -28.25 -30.64 21.09
N THR A 495 -28.35 -31.08 22.34
CA THR A 495 -27.51 -32.10 22.96
C THR A 495 -28.41 -33.08 23.70
N GLY A 496 -28.03 -34.36 23.78
CA GLY A 496 -28.88 -35.39 24.33
C GLY A 496 -30.13 -35.65 23.48
N TRP A 497 -31.22 -36.09 24.12
CA TRP A 497 -32.48 -36.38 23.43
C TRP A 497 -33.22 -35.10 23.03
N PHE A 498 -33.61 -35.00 21.76
CA PHE A 498 -34.43 -33.91 21.26
C PHE A 498 -35.49 -34.39 20.27
N GLN A 499 -36.55 -33.60 20.12
CA GLN A 499 -37.67 -33.91 19.24
C GLN A 499 -37.74 -32.90 18.09
N ASP A 500 -37.81 -33.41 16.87
CA ASP A 500 -38.08 -32.63 15.66
C ASP A 500 -39.27 -33.26 14.90
N GLY A 501 -40.35 -32.49 14.76
CA GLY A 501 -41.65 -32.98 14.33
C GLY A 501 -42.17 -34.12 15.23
N ALA A 502 -42.47 -35.27 14.62
CA ALA A 502 -42.97 -36.46 15.32
C ALA A 502 -41.85 -37.41 15.80
N ASN A 503 -40.59 -37.16 15.44
CA ASN A 503 -39.49 -38.08 15.65
C ASN A 503 -38.57 -37.62 16.78
N TRP A 504 -38.03 -38.59 17.51
CA TRP A 504 -36.97 -38.37 18.50
C TRP A 504 -35.60 -38.66 17.90
N TYR A 505 -34.62 -37.85 18.28
CA TYR A 505 -33.22 -37.94 17.87
C TYR A 505 -32.32 -37.83 19.10
N LEU A 506 -31.10 -38.34 18.99
CA LEU A 506 -30.09 -38.25 20.03
C LEU A 506 -28.86 -37.53 19.48
N ALA A 507 -28.39 -36.49 20.16
CA ALA A 507 -27.11 -35.83 19.89
C ALA A 507 -26.11 -36.12 21.02
N ASP A 508 -24.83 -36.21 20.70
CA ASP A 508 -23.77 -36.30 21.72
C ASP A 508 -23.48 -34.95 22.40
N GLU A 509 -22.49 -34.91 23.29
CA GLU A 509 -22.09 -33.69 24.02
C GLU A 509 -21.58 -32.59 23.08
N ALA A 510 -21.07 -32.94 21.90
CA ALA A 510 -20.65 -31.99 20.87
C ALA A 510 -21.83 -31.52 20.00
N GLY A 511 -23.03 -32.08 20.18
CA GLY A 511 -24.24 -31.76 19.42
C GLY A 511 -24.36 -32.53 18.09
N ILE A 512 -23.54 -33.56 17.88
CA ILE A 512 -23.57 -34.38 16.67
C ILE A 512 -24.65 -35.46 16.80
N MET A 513 -25.52 -35.54 15.81
CA MET A 513 -26.59 -36.54 15.73
C MET A 513 -26.02 -37.96 15.67
N GLN A 514 -26.57 -38.83 16.51
CA GLN A 514 -26.18 -40.22 16.64
C GLN A 514 -27.07 -41.13 15.78
N THR A 515 -26.48 -42.22 15.29
CA THR A 515 -27.17 -43.31 14.57
C THR A 515 -26.79 -44.67 15.18
N GLY A 516 -27.54 -45.71 14.84
CA GLY A 516 -27.33 -47.08 15.30
C GLY A 516 -27.73 -47.31 16.77
N TRP A 517 -27.20 -48.38 17.36
CA TRP A 517 -27.43 -48.69 18.77
C TRP A 517 -26.69 -47.73 19.70
N LYS A 518 -27.41 -47.13 20.65
CA LYS A 518 -26.86 -46.22 21.66
C LYS A 518 -27.39 -46.57 23.05
N THR A 519 -26.51 -46.53 24.05
CA THR A 519 -26.88 -46.70 25.45
C THR A 519 -26.97 -45.33 26.11
N VAL A 520 -28.12 -45.01 26.70
CA VAL A 520 -28.34 -43.79 27.49
C VAL A 520 -28.81 -44.22 28.88
N ASN A 521 -28.04 -43.85 29.92
CA ASN A 521 -28.33 -44.20 31.32
C ASN A 521 -28.56 -45.72 31.56
N GLY A 522 -27.85 -46.58 30.81
CA GLY A 522 -27.97 -48.03 30.93
C GLY A 522 -29.08 -48.67 30.09
N THR A 523 -29.90 -47.88 29.39
CA THR A 523 -30.95 -48.36 28.49
C THR A 523 -30.51 -48.27 27.03
N TRP A 524 -30.77 -49.31 26.23
CA TRP A 524 -30.45 -49.34 24.81
C TRP A 524 -31.57 -48.75 23.96
N TYR A 525 -31.19 -47.97 22.95
CA TYR A 525 -32.06 -47.37 21.95
C TYR A 525 -31.45 -47.60 20.56
N TYR A 526 -32.30 -47.68 19.54
CA TYR A 526 -31.85 -47.79 18.15
C TYR A 526 -32.27 -46.56 17.35
N LEU A 527 -31.29 -45.88 16.77
CA LEU A 527 -31.47 -44.71 15.92
C LEU A 527 -31.26 -45.16 14.46
N ALA A 528 -32.22 -44.90 13.58
CA ALA A 528 -32.09 -45.24 12.17
C ALA A 528 -30.93 -44.46 11.49
N SER A 529 -30.64 -44.77 10.22
CA SER A 529 -29.55 -44.09 9.48
C SER A 529 -29.75 -42.58 9.32
N ASN A 530 -31.01 -42.11 9.38
CA ASN A 530 -31.37 -40.69 9.41
C ASN A 530 -31.46 -40.12 10.83
N GLY A 531 -31.05 -40.87 11.86
CA GLY A 531 -31.05 -40.48 13.28
C GLY A 531 -32.38 -40.65 14.01
N ALA A 532 -33.48 -40.99 13.32
CA ALA A 532 -34.78 -41.12 13.97
C ALA A 532 -34.83 -42.38 14.85
N MET A 533 -35.18 -42.20 16.13
CA MET A 533 -35.36 -43.27 17.10
C MET A 533 -36.48 -44.22 16.67
N GLN A 534 -36.18 -45.51 16.67
CA GLN A 534 -37.14 -46.56 16.33
C GLN A 534 -37.89 -47.05 17.57
N THR A 535 -39.16 -47.40 17.36
CA THR A 535 -40.02 -48.11 18.31
C THR A 535 -40.60 -49.34 17.63
N GLY A 536 -41.06 -50.32 18.42
CA GLY A 536 -41.54 -51.60 17.91
C GLY A 536 -40.43 -52.52 17.44
N TRP A 537 -40.72 -53.37 16.45
CA TRP A 537 -39.77 -54.34 15.91
C TRP A 537 -38.69 -53.69 15.05
N ILE A 538 -37.44 -53.94 15.41
CA ILE A 538 -36.24 -53.44 14.73
C ILE A 538 -35.49 -54.63 14.15
N ILE A 539 -35.11 -54.54 12.87
CA ILE A 539 -34.19 -55.50 12.24
C ILE A 539 -32.84 -54.83 12.01
N ASP A 540 -31.80 -55.38 12.64
CA ASP A 540 -30.41 -54.94 12.47
C ASP A 540 -29.55 -56.15 12.11
N ASN A 541 -28.89 -56.08 10.95
CA ASN A 541 -28.06 -57.15 10.39
C ASN A 541 -28.73 -58.54 10.42
N GLY A 542 -30.02 -58.60 10.09
CA GLY A 542 -30.80 -59.85 10.05
C GLY A 542 -31.26 -60.38 11.41
N THR A 543 -30.97 -59.67 12.50
CA THR A 543 -31.42 -60.01 13.85
C THR A 543 -32.56 -59.08 14.25
N TRP A 544 -33.64 -59.64 14.81
CA TRP A 544 -34.77 -58.88 15.31
C TRP A 544 -34.57 -58.47 16.76
N TYR A 545 -35.02 -57.27 17.09
CA TYR A 545 -35.05 -56.66 18.42
C TYR A 545 -36.40 -55.98 18.60
N TYR A 546 -36.78 -55.67 19.84
CA TYR A 546 -38.02 -54.95 20.13
C TYR A 546 -37.73 -53.74 21.02
N ALA A 547 -38.21 -52.57 20.62
CA ALA A 547 -38.22 -51.36 21.43
C ALA A 547 -39.66 -51.02 21.82
N ASP A 548 -39.89 -50.62 23.07
CA ASP A 548 -41.23 -50.20 23.51
C ASP A 548 -41.61 -48.81 22.96
N GLY A 549 -42.78 -48.29 23.36
CA GLY A 549 -43.25 -46.97 22.91
C GLY A 549 -42.36 -45.79 23.31
N SER A 550 -41.44 -45.97 24.25
CA SER A 550 -40.42 -44.98 24.63
C SER A 550 -39.11 -45.13 23.84
N GLY A 551 -38.99 -46.17 23.01
CA GLY A 551 -37.76 -46.52 22.27
C GLY A 551 -36.80 -47.41 23.06
N ALA A 552 -37.11 -47.74 24.32
CA ALA A 552 -36.26 -48.58 25.14
C ALA A 552 -36.29 -50.03 24.65
N MET A 553 -35.12 -50.59 24.35
CA MET A 553 -34.96 -51.99 23.96
C MET A 553 -35.42 -52.93 25.08
N GLN A 554 -36.27 -53.88 24.73
CA GLN A 554 -36.82 -54.85 25.64
C GLN A 554 -36.08 -56.19 25.57
N THR A 555 -36.06 -56.88 26.69
CA THR A 555 -35.60 -58.27 26.82
C THR A 555 -36.70 -59.10 27.49
N GLY A 556 -36.62 -60.43 27.38
CA GLY A 556 -37.63 -61.33 27.89
C GLY A 556 -38.86 -61.44 26.99
N TRP A 557 -40.02 -61.74 27.58
CA TRP A 557 -41.27 -61.97 26.87
C TRP A 557 -41.94 -60.67 26.43
N ILE A 558 -42.21 -60.55 25.13
CA ILE A 558 -42.86 -59.40 24.49
C ILE A 558 -44.23 -59.82 23.96
N ASN A 559 -45.27 -59.05 24.30
CA ASN A 559 -46.60 -59.21 23.72
C ASN A 559 -46.81 -58.12 22.67
N ASP A 560 -46.82 -58.51 21.41
CA ASP A 560 -47.17 -57.64 20.31
C ASP A 560 -48.54 -58.05 19.77
N ASN A 561 -49.56 -57.27 20.11
CA ASN A 561 -50.94 -57.45 19.67
C ASN A 561 -51.51 -58.87 19.87
N GLY A 562 -51.19 -59.49 21.02
CA GLY A 562 -51.67 -60.82 21.38
C GLY A 562 -50.79 -61.98 20.93
N THR A 563 -49.73 -61.70 20.17
CA THR A 563 -48.69 -62.68 19.82
C THR A 563 -47.48 -62.49 20.73
N TRP A 564 -46.97 -63.59 21.30
CA TRP A 564 -45.83 -63.56 22.21
C TRP A 564 -44.53 -63.91 21.51
N TYR A 565 -43.48 -63.17 21.83
CA TYR A 565 -42.10 -63.37 21.35
C TYR A 565 -41.15 -63.33 22.54
N PHE A 566 -39.93 -63.83 22.39
CA PHE A 566 -38.91 -63.76 23.43
C PHE A 566 -37.61 -63.17 22.90
N CYS A 567 -37.12 -62.12 23.54
CA CYS A 567 -35.81 -61.54 23.32
C CYS A 567 -34.83 -61.98 24.41
N ASP A 568 -33.61 -62.41 24.06
CA ASP A 568 -32.61 -62.81 25.04
C ASP A 568 -32.02 -61.62 25.82
N GLY A 569 -31.05 -61.88 26.71
CA GLY A 569 -30.40 -60.84 27.51
C GLY A 569 -29.62 -59.79 26.71
N SER A 570 -29.37 -60.04 25.42
CA SER A 570 -28.79 -59.07 24.48
C SER A 570 -29.85 -58.35 23.63
N GLY A 571 -31.13 -58.64 23.84
CA GLY A 571 -32.27 -58.06 23.12
C GLY A 571 -32.64 -58.81 21.83
N LYS A 572 -31.90 -59.87 21.47
CA LYS A 572 -32.13 -60.60 20.21
C LYS A 572 -33.36 -61.49 20.32
N MET A 573 -34.28 -61.35 19.38
CA MET A 573 -35.44 -62.23 19.27
C MET A 573 -34.99 -63.65 18.93
N LEU A 574 -35.45 -64.61 19.72
CA LEU A 574 -35.21 -66.02 19.50
C LEU A 574 -36.27 -66.61 18.55
N ALA A 575 -35.85 -67.54 17.69
CA ALA A 575 -36.72 -68.27 16.76
C ALA A 575 -36.25 -69.72 16.61
N ASN A 576 -37.14 -70.62 16.21
CA ASN A 576 -36.88 -72.06 16.06
C ASN A 576 -36.26 -72.71 17.32
N THR A 577 -36.75 -72.33 18.50
CA THR A 577 -36.19 -72.80 19.78
C THR A 577 -37.26 -72.93 20.86
N THR A 578 -36.88 -73.36 22.06
CA THR A 578 -37.76 -73.44 23.24
C THR A 578 -37.20 -72.60 24.37
N VAL A 579 -38.03 -71.73 24.95
CA VAL A 579 -37.67 -70.88 26.10
C VAL A 579 -38.60 -71.21 27.26
N ASN A 580 -38.07 -71.65 28.39
CA ASN A 580 -38.85 -72.00 29.60
C ASN A 580 -40.04 -72.96 29.33
N GLY A 581 -39.91 -73.87 28.38
CA GLY A 581 -40.95 -74.83 27.99
C GLY A 581 -41.91 -74.35 26.89
N TYR A 582 -41.77 -73.11 26.41
CA TYR A 582 -42.59 -72.53 25.34
C TYR A 582 -41.85 -72.57 23.99
N VAL A 583 -42.47 -73.14 22.95
CA VAL A 583 -41.86 -73.32 21.62
C VAL A 583 -42.06 -72.07 20.76
N LEU A 584 -40.97 -71.51 20.24
CA LEU A 584 -40.98 -70.37 19.31
C LEU A 584 -40.79 -70.87 17.88
N GLY A 585 -41.68 -70.48 16.97
CA GLY A 585 -41.66 -70.85 15.56
C GLY A 585 -40.56 -70.16 14.76
N ALA A 586 -40.55 -70.38 13.44
CA ALA A 586 -39.53 -69.83 12.53
C ALA A 586 -39.54 -68.29 12.44
N ASN A 587 -40.66 -67.65 12.77
CA ASN A 587 -40.79 -66.20 12.86
C ASN A 587 -40.66 -65.68 14.31
N GLY A 588 -40.25 -66.52 15.26
CA GLY A 588 -40.10 -66.16 16.68
C GLY A 588 -41.38 -66.13 17.50
N ALA A 589 -42.55 -66.29 16.87
CA ALA A 589 -43.82 -66.30 17.58
C ALA A 589 -43.98 -67.58 18.43
N TRP A 590 -44.49 -67.43 19.65
CA TRP A 590 -44.87 -68.55 20.51
C TRP A 590 -46.00 -69.36 19.86
N VAL A 591 -45.72 -70.64 19.63
CA VAL A 591 -46.70 -71.63 19.16
C VAL A 591 -47.37 -72.24 20.38
N LYS A 592 -48.66 -71.98 20.50
CA LYS A 592 -49.50 -72.44 21.60
C LYS A 592 -49.73 -73.94 21.61
#